data_AF-A0A4Y2IH02-F1
#
_entry.id   AF-A0A4Y2IH02-F1
#
_cell.length_a   1.000
_cell.length_b   1.000
_cell.length_c   1.000
_cell.angle_alpha   90.00
_cell.angle_beta   90.00
_cell.angle_gamma   90.00
#
_symmetry.space_group_name_H-M   'P 1'
#
loop_
_entity.id
_entity.type
_entity.pdbx_description
1 polymer ?
#
loop_
_entity_poly.entity_id
_entity_poly.type
_entity_poly.pdbx_seq_one_letter_code
_entity_poly.pdbx_strand_id
1 'polypeptide(L)'
;MSPTRDRCYWSPEFTIQSMEMTTWLVYLTFDSLRLPALGSIKRMKDGGPKSIQIEFELAYFDSNGSTSIKSSAYFRKNVCSREFEFPEMDEARSEFCPKDSVTVRCRIWRKGTEISKSELCFASTHYDVYQRHHVWAVKRFNLVLQGEKRIHVLNGSTKECPQMILILSLAESNGQECVFLHLEAPHLKNVFTVEAEISLLDAEGMVFLSKQERTHFHPSKKICKLSIFEKNGGGGCHAINCYPMMCYS
;
A
#
# COMPACT_ATOMS: atom_id res chain seq x y z
N MET A 1 22.77 -0.64 -1.23
CA MET A 1 21.58 -0.66 -0.35
C MET A 1 20.58 0.32 -0.95
N SER A 2 19.53 -0.18 -1.58
CA SER A 2 18.42 0.65 -2.09
C SER A 2 17.56 1.10 -0.91
N PRO A 3 17.03 2.35 -0.90
CA PRO A 3 16.17 2.80 0.17
C PRO A 3 14.90 1.95 0.17
N THR A 4 14.63 1.27 1.29
CA THR A 4 13.36 0.61 1.57
C THR A 4 12.26 1.66 1.46
N ARG A 5 11.33 1.49 0.52
CA ARG A 5 10.35 2.51 0.16
C ARG A 5 9.15 2.46 1.12
N ASP A 6 8.73 3.63 1.58
CA ASP A 6 7.68 3.81 2.60
C ASP A 6 6.28 3.36 2.12
N ARG A 7 5.53 2.71 3.01
CA ARG A 7 4.13 2.27 2.81
C ARG A 7 3.19 3.41 3.16
N CYS A 8 2.16 3.70 2.36
CA CYS A 8 1.30 4.87 2.55
C CYS A 8 -0.14 4.49 2.92
N TYR A 9 -0.75 5.19 3.88
CA TYR A 9 -2.05 4.87 4.45
C TYR A 9 -2.91 6.13 4.58
N TRP A 10 -4.21 5.98 4.35
CA TRP A 10 -5.19 7.05 4.41
C TRP A 10 -6.26 6.69 5.45
N SER A 11 -6.61 7.63 6.33
CA SER A 11 -7.79 7.49 7.18
C SER A 11 -9.07 7.61 6.37
N PRO A 12 -10.21 7.12 6.88
CA PRO A 12 -11.51 7.56 6.44
C PRO A 12 -11.63 9.08 6.46
N GLU A 13 -12.47 9.61 5.58
CA GLU A 13 -12.82 11.02 5.58
C GLU A 13 -13.65 11.36 6.82
N PHE A 14 -13.34 12.49 7.45
CA PHE A 14 -14.11 13.03 8.57
C PHE A 14 -14.47 14.49 8.32
N THR A 15 -15.69 14.87 8.70
CA THR A 15 -16.24 16.19 8.47
C THR A 15 -16.35 16.95 9.79
N ILE A 16 -15.83 18.17 9.82
CA ILE A 16 -15.80 19.02 11.01
C ILE A 16 -16.90 20.09 10.86
N GLN A 17 -17.94 20.00 11.70
CA GLN A 17 -19.12 20.86 11.59
C GLN A 17 -18.78 22.30 11.99
N SER A 18 -18.08 22.48 13.12
CA SER A 18 -17.59 23.78 13.60
C SER A 18 -16.69 24.52 12.60
N MET A 19 -16.17 23.82 11.59
CA MET A 19 -15.33 24.37 10.54
C MET A 19 -16.06 24.39 9.20
N GLU A 20 -17.30 24.86 9.17
CA GLU A 20 -18.10 25.06 7.95
C GLU A 20 -18.22 23.77 7.12
N MET A 21 -18.43 22.63 7.80
CA MET A 21 -18.58 21.31 7.17
C MET A 21 -17.39 20.94 6.27
N THR A 22 -16.17 21.30 6.70
CA THR A 22 -14.95 20.92 5.97
C THR A 22 -14.65 19.44 6.16
N THR A 23 -14.21 18.78 5.08
CA THR A 23 -13.92 17.35 5.09
C THR A 23 -12.43 17.11 4.97
N TRP A 24 -11.91 16.21 5.79
CA TRP A 24 -10.49 15.98 5.98
C TRP A 24 -10.17 14.50 6.01
N LEU A 25 -8.92 14.18 5.76
CA LEU A 25 -8.34 12.86 6.02
C LEU A 25 -6.91 13.02 6.55
N VAL A 26 -6.41 11.97 7.19
CA VAL A 26 -5.02 11.84 7.63
C VAL A 26 -4.32 10.88 6.68
N TYR A 27 -3.10 11.21 6.33
CA TYR A 27 -2.19 10.38 5.55
C TYR A 27 -0.99 10.03 6.42
N LEU A 28 -0.57 8.77 6.41
CA LEU A 28 0.60 8.29 7.12
C LEU A 28 1.47 7.49 6.16
N THR A 29 2.78 7.66 6.24
CA THR A 29 3.70 6.65 5.71
C THR A 29 4.28 5.84 6.84
N PHE A 30 4.57 4.57 6.58
CA PHE A 30 5.20 3.67 7.53
C PHE A 30 6.49 3.13 6.92
N ASP A 31 7.48 2.99 7.77
CA ASP A 31 8.75 2.36 7.43
C ASP A 31 8.62 0.82 7.34
N SER A 32 9.75 0.17 7.07
CA SER A 32 9.87 -1.29 7.03
C SER A 32 9.55 -1.97 8.37
N LEU A 33 9.64 -1.25 9.49
CA LEU A 33 9.36 -1.71 10.85
C LEU A 33 7.88 -1.55 11.24
N ARG A 34 7.03 -1.12 10.30
CA ARG A 34 5.59 -0.84 10.54
C ARG A 34 5.38 0.27 11.56
N LEU A 35 6.29 1.22 11.63
CA LEU A 35 6.15 2.43 12.44
C LEU A 35 5.80 3.61 11.54
N PRO A 36 4.91 4.53 11.97
CA PRO A 36 4.64 5.74 11.21
C PRO A 36 5.95 6.54 11.06
N ALA A 37 6.40 6.72 9.83
CA ALA A 37 7.58 7.51 9.48
C ALA A 37 7.17 8.95 9.16
N LEU A 38 6.17 9.13 8.31
CA LEU A 38 5.65 10.45 7.93
C LEU A 38 4.16 10.57 8.22
N GLY A 39 3.70 11.79 8.46
CA GLY A 39 2.28 12.12 8.57
C GLY A 39 1.92 13.39 7.82
N SER A 40 0.74 13.45 7.23
CA SER A 40 0.16 14.68 6.66
C SER A 40 -1.35 14.68 6.81
N ILE A 41 -1.97 15.85 6.65
CA ILE A 41 -3.43 15.98 6.57
C ILE A 41 -3.83 16.56 5.22
N LYS A 42 -4.97 16.13 4.69
CA LYS A 42 -5.51 16.64 3.43
C LYS A 42 -6.93 17.13 3.63
N ARG A 43 -7.22 18.29 3.05
CA ARG A 43 -8.59 18.77 2.90
C ARG A 43 -9.21 18.22 1.62
N MET A 44 -10.39 17.64 1.71
CA MET A 44 -11.12 17.09 0.57
C MET A 44 -11.97 18.14 -0.14
N LYS A 45 -12.67 17.72 -1.19
CA LYS A 45 -13.65 18.56 -1.87
C LYS A 45 -14.92 18.61 -1.01
N ASP A 46 -15.14 19.74 -0.35
CA ASP A 46 -16.28 19.96 0.54
C ASP A 46 -17.13 21.17 0.11
N GLY A 47 -18.24 21.41 0.81
CA GLY A 47 -19.11 22.58 0.64
C GLY A 47 -18.60 23.85 1.33
N GLY A 48 -17.54 23.75 2.13
CA GLY A 48 -17.00 24.83 2.94
C GLY A 48 -16.23 25.90 2.15
N PRO A 49 -15.49 26.79 2.84
CA PRO A 49 -14.88 27.98 2.26
C PRO A 49 -13.77 27.63 1.26
N LYS A 50 -13.45 28.53 0.32
CA LYS A 50 -12.39 28.27 -0.70
C LYS A 50 -11.04 27.91 -0.08
N SER A 51 -10.72 28.52 1.07
CA SER A 51 -9.53 28.23 1.87
C SER A 51 -9.83 28.42 3.35
N ILE A 52 -9.09 27.74 4.21
CA ILE A 52 -9.20 27.85 5.67
C ILE A 52 -7.80 27.79 6.30
N GLN A 53 -7.55 28.62 7.31
CA GLN A 53 -6.33 28.54 8.12
C GLN A 53 -6.62 27.73 9.38
N ILE A 54 -5.81 26.71 9.62
CA ILE A 54 -6.00 25.79 10.73
C ILE A 54 -4.68 25.60 11.48
N GLU A 55 -4.82 25.21 12.73
CA GLU A 55 -3.79 24.58 13.53
C GLU A 55 -4.17 23.12 13.71
N PHE A 56 -3.18 22.24 13.75
CA PHE A 56 -3.42 20.82 13.93
C PHE A 56 -2.29 20.16 14.72
N GLU A 57 -2.64 19.04 15.34
CA GLU A 57 -1.74 18.13 16.05
C GLU A 57 -1.92 16.73 15.47
N LEU A 58 -0.81 16.11 15.07
CA LEU A 58 -0.75 14.67 14.82
C LEU A 58 0.01 14.03 15.98
N ALA A 59 -0.65 13.14 16.71
CA ALA A 59 -0.06 12.41 17.82
C ALA A 59 -0.13 10.91 17.60
N TYR A 60 1.00 10.24 17.68
CA TYR A 60 1.09 8.79 17.68
C TYR A 60 1.15 8.29 19.14
N PHE A 61 0.48 7.16 19.42
CA PHE A 61 0.43 6.54 20.74
C PHE A 61 1.17 5.20 20.73
N ASP A 62 2.08 5.02 21.69
CA ASP A 62 2.77 3.78 21.97
C ASP A 62 2.58 3.36 23.44
N SER A 63 3.27 2.31 23.89
CA SER A 63 3.18 1.84 25.29
C SER A 63 3.80 2.80 26.31
N ASN A 64 4.63 3.74 25.86
CA ASN A 64 5.43 4.64 26.69
C ASN A 64 4.84 6.07 26.73
N GLY A 65 3.85 6.38 25.89
CA GLY A 65 3.12 7.63 25.91
C GLY A 65 2.64 8.05 24.52
N SER A 66 2.68 9.35 24.27
CA SER A 66 2.31 9.91 22.96
C SER A 66 3.34 10.90 22.48
N THR A 67 3.79 10.74 21.24
CA THR A 67 4.63 11.72 20.56
C THR A 67 3.76 12.54 19.63
N SER A 68 3.78 13.86 19.77
CA SER A 68 2.91 14.76 19.02
C SER A 68 3.66 15.84 18.25
N ILE A 69 3.24 16.09 17.02
CA ILE A 69 3.72 17.15 16.16
C ILE A 69 2.59 18.16 15.99
N LYS A 70 2.88 19.43 16.24
CA LYS A 70 1.94 20.54 16.03
C LYS A 70 2.38 21.40 14.85
N SER A 71 1.42 21.83 14.05
CA SER A 71 1.70 22.72 12.92
C SER A 71 0.50 23.60 12.59
N SER A 72 0.71 24.58 11.72
CA SER A 72 -0.34 25.47 11.24
C SER A 72 -0.16 25.72 9.75
N ALA A 73 -1.26 25.72 9.00
CA ALA A 73 -1.20 25.93 7.55
C ALA A 73 -2.53 26.46 6.98
N TYR A 74 -2.44 27.02 5.79
CA TYR A 74 -3.58 27.36 4.95
C TYR A 74 -3.91 26.21 4.01
N PHE A 75 -5.16 25.77 4.01
CA PHE A 75 -5.63 24.69 3.16
C PHE A 75 -6.68 25.18 2.17
N ARG A 76 -6.38 24.99 0.89
CA ARG A 76 -7.40 24.98 -0.17
C ARG A 76 -7.98 23.56 -0.28
N LYS A 77 -9.11 23.42 -0.97
CA LYS A 77 -9.70 22.11 -1.27
C LYS A 77 -8.71 21.25 -2.05
N ASN A 78 -8.64 19.96 -1.74
CA ASN A 78 -7.73 18.96 -2.31
C ASN A 78 -6.22 19.21 -2.08
N VAL A 79 -5.85 20.04 -1.11
CA VAL A 79 -4.45 20.30 -0.77
C VAL A 79 -4.05 19.53 0.50
N CYS A 80 -2.87 18.92 0.45
CA CYS A 80 -2.21 18.29 1.60
C CYS A 80 -1.34 19.30 2.35
N SER A 81 -1.13 19.04 3.64
CA SER A 81 -0.05 19.69 4.39
C SER A 81 1.31 19.24 3.87
N ARG A 82 2.37 19.92 4.32
CA ARG A 82 3.71 19.33 4.36
C ARG A 82 3.66 17.98 5.09
N GLU A 83 4.56 17.09 4.73
CA GLU A 83 4.84 15.85 5.47
C GLU A 83 5.67 16.14 6.73
N PHE A 84 5.30 15.49 7.82
CA PHE A 84 5.96 15.59 9.11
C PHE A 84 6.57 14.26 9.48
N GLU A 85 7.87 14.26 9.78
CA GLU A 85 8.59 13.10 10.30
C GLU A 85 8.22 12.88 11.75
N PHE A 86 7.75 11.67 12.05
CA PHE A 86 7.68 11.22 13.43
C PHE A 86 9.10 10.91 13.93
N PRO A 87 9.44 11.29 15.18
CA PRO A 87 10.74 10.96 15.76
C PRO A 87 11.02 9.46 15.68
N GLU A 88 12.25 9.09 15.26
CA GLU A 88 12.70 7.70 15.22
C GLU A 88 12.49 7.03 16.59
N MET A 89 11.88 5.85 16.57
CA MET A 89 11.78 5.00 17.73
C MET A 89 12.98 4.05 17.77
N ASP A 90 13.51 3.78 18.96
CA ASP A 90 14.56 2.77 19.12
C ASP A 90 14.12 1.41 18.55
N GLU A 91 14.99 0.73 17.81
CA GLU A 91 14.74 -0.57 17.15
C GLU A 91 14.29 -1.68 18.12
N ALA A 92 14.68 -1.58 19.39
CA ALA A 92 14.21 -2.45 20.47
C ALA A 92 12.68 -2.33 20.71
N ARG A 93 12.03 -1.32 20.10
CA ARG A 93 10.60 -1.03 20.18
C ARG A 93 9.76 -1.71 19.08
N SER A 94 10.36 -2.59 18.26
CA SER A 94 9.65 -3.33 17.21
C SER A 94 8.70 -4.44 17.72
N GLU A 95 8.79 -4.82 19.00
CA GLU A 95 7.81 -5.68 19.69
C GLU A 95 6.51 -4.93 20.11
N PHE A 96 6.41 -3.61 19.87
CA PHE A 96 5.52 -2.71 20.62
C PHE A 96 4.20 -2.41 19.92
N CYS A 97 3.76 -3.31 19.05
CA CYS A 97 2.36 -3.36 18.63
C CYS A 97 1.69 -4.52 19.36
N PRO A 98 1.40 -4.43 20.68
CA PRO A 98 0.92 -5.55 21.48
C PRO A 98 -0.42 -6.15 21.00
N LYS A 99 -1.06 -5.52 19.99
CA LYS A 99 -2.30 -5.97 19.32
C LYS A 99 -2.32 -5.71 17.80
N ASP A 100 -1.16 -5.55 17.14
CA ASP A 100 -1.10 -5.22 15.70
C ASP A 100 -1.85 -3.92 15.29
N SER A 101 -2.13 -3.01 16.23
CA SER A 101 -2.83 -1.74 15.98
C SER A 101 -1.98 -0.52 16.33
N VAL A 102 -1.84 0.40 15.38
CA VAL A 102 -1.27 1.74 15.59
C VAL A 102 -2.39 2.75 15.78
N THR A 103 -2.32 3.55 16.85
CA THR A 103 -3.26 4.65 17.09
C THR A 103 -2.61 5.98 16.79
N VAL A 104 -3.19 6.71 15.84
CA VAL A 104 -2.84 8.11 15.57
C VAL A 104 -4.05 8.99 15.87
N ARG A 105 -3.84 10.02 16.68
CA ARG A 105 -4.80 11.08 16.96
C ARG A 105 -4.46 12.29 16.10
N CYS A 106 -5.44 12.73 15.32
CA CYS A 106 -5.42 14.02 14.69
C CYS A 106 -6.35 14.97 15.45
N ARG A 107 -5.85 16.16 15.80
CA ARG A 107 -6.67 17.27 16.29
C ARG A 107 -6.53 18.41 15.31
N ILE A 108 -7.65 19.01 14.92
CA ILE A 108 -7.69 20.14 14.00
C ILE A 108 -8.56 21.21 14.65
N TRP A 109 -8.10 22.47 14.61
CA TRP A 109 -8.86 23.61 15.10
C TRP A 109 -8.56 24.85 14.26
N ARG A 110 -9.43 25.87 14.32
CA ARG A 110 -9.14 27.13 13.65
C ARG A 110 -8.01 27.84 14.39
N LYS A 111 -7.14 28.49 13.63
CA LYS A 111 -6.08 29.32 14.22
C LYS A 111 -6.70 30.38 15.13
N GLY A 112 -6.16 30.50 16.35
CA GLY A 112 -6.64 31.47 17.35
C GLY A 112 -7.95 31.07 18.06
N THR A 113 -8.39 29.82 17.89
CA THR A 113 -9.51 29.25 18.65
C THR A 113 -9.03 28.09 19.51
N GLU A 114 -9.67 27.86 20.65
CA GLU A 114 -9.44 26.65 21.44
C GLU A 114 -10.20 25.45 20.85
N ILE A 115 -9.69 24.25 21.09
CA ILE A 115 -10.36 23.01 20.71
C ILE A 115 -11.66 22.91 21.54
N SER A 116 -12.81 23.06 20.89
CA SER A 116 -14.07 22.77 21.54
C SER A 116 -14.13 21.27 21.86
N LYS A 117 -14.45 20.91 23.10
CA LYS A 117 -14.55 19.50 23.54
C LYS A 117 -15.64 18.71 22.79
N SER A 118 -16.44 19.35 21.94
CA SER A 118 -17.69 18.81 21.38
C SER A 118 -17.56 18.01 20.09
N GLU A 119 -16.38 17.89 19.47
CA GLU A 119 -16.23 17.21 18.18
C GLU A 119 -15.06 16.23 18.19
N LEU A 120 -15.26 15.07 18.83
CA LEU A 120 -14.33 13.93 18.75
C LEU A 120 -14.82 12.96 17.67
N CYS A 121 -14.04 12.83 16.60
CA CYS A 121 -14.24 11.81 15.57
C CYS A 121 -13.25 10.66 15.83
N PHE A 122 -13.77 9.45 15.98
CA PHE A 122 -12.96 8.24 16.05
C PHE A 122 -13.08 7.50 14.73
N ALA A 123 -11.94 7.24 14.09
CA ALA A 123 -11.84 6.40 12.93
C ALA A 123 -10.75 5.36 13.19
N SER A 124 -11.08 4.09 13.01
CA SER A 124 -10.13 2.99 13.06
C SER A 124 -9.97 2.46 11.64
N THR A 125 -8.74 2.47 11.13
CA THR A 125 -8.43 1.70 9.93
C THR A 125 -7.67 0.45 10.33
N HIS A 126 -8.29 -0.70 10.11
CA HIS A 126 -7.66 -1.99 10.29
C HIS A 126 -6.92 -2.35 9.00
N TYR A 127 -5.67 -2.80 9.12
CA TYR A 127 -4.89 -3.24 7.98
C TYR A 127 -4.23 -4.56 8.31
N ASP A 128 -4.51 -5.57 7.50
CA ASP A 128 -3.88 -6.87 7.62
C ASP A 128 -2.70 -6.97 6.66
N VAL A 129 -1.49 -7.08 7.21
CA VAL A 129 -0.27 -7.30 6.44
C VAL A 129 -0.12 -8.79 6.15
N TYR A 130 -0.67 -9.24 5.01
CA TYR A 130 -0.46 -10.63 4.55
C TYR A 130 0.85 -10.74 3.77
N GLN A 131 1.89 -11.29 4.40
CA GLN A 131 3.08 -11.76 3.71
C GLN A 131 2.85 -13.22 3.31
N ARG A 132 2.79 -13.52 2.01
CA ARG A 132 2.71 -14.89 1.52
C ARG A 132 3.80 -15.16 0.49
N HIS A 133 4.26 -16.40 0.49
CA HIS A 133 5.21 -16.93 -0.49
C HIS A 133 4.46 -17.95 -1.33
N HIS A 134 4.39 -17.72 -2.64
CA HIS A 134 3.75 -18.64 -3.58
C HIS A 134 4.72 -19.03 -4.68
N VAL A 135 5.12 -20.30 -4.67
CA VAL A 135 5.92 -20.90 -5.75
C VAL A 135 4.96 -21.54 -6.74
N TRP A 136 4.94 -21.02 -7.97
CA TRP A 136 4.19 -21.57 -9.08
C TRP A 136 5.12 -22.30 -10.06
N ALA A 137 5.12 -23.63 -10.00
CA ALA A 137 5.82 -24.46 -10.98
C ALA A 137 5.06 -24.45 -12.32
N VAL A 138 5.67 -23.85 -13.35
CA VAL A 138 5.09 -23.80 -14.70
C VAL A 138 5.55 -25.03 -15.47
N LYS A 139 4.74 -26.09 -15.43
CA LYS A 139 5.03 -27.33 -16.15
C LYS A 139 5.18 -27.06 -17.65
N ARG A 140 6.25 -27.58 -18.24
CA ARG A 140 6.54 -27.48 -19.69
C ARG A 140 6.57 -26.04 -20.18
N PHE A 141 7.17 -25.13 -19.41
CA PHE A 141 7.30 -23.72 -19.75
C PHE A 141 7.90 -23.47 -21.15
N ASN A 142 8.87 -24.29 -21.55
CA ASN A 142 9.50 -24.26 -22.88
C ASN A 142 8.52 -24.54 -24.04
N LEU A 143 7.38 -25.19 -23.77
CA LEU A 143 6.35 -25.51 -24.76
C LEU A 143 5.19 -24.50 -24.77
N VAL A 144 5.22 -23.48 -23.93
CA VAL A 144 4.24 -22.40 -24.00
C VAL A 144 4.45 -21.66 -25.31
N LEU A 145 3.37 -21.52 -26.10
CA LEU A 145 3.39 -20.83 -27.38
C LEU A 145 2.98 -19.36 -27.23
N GLN A 146 3.37 -18.52 -28.18
CA GLN A 146 2.91 -17.13 -28.25
C GLN A 146 1.39 -17.07 -28.30
N GLY A 147 0.80 -16.21 -27.45
CA GLY A 147 -0.65 -16.10 -27.32
C GLY A 147 -1.31 -17.12 -26.37
N GLU A 148 -0.62 -18.18 -25.96
CA GLU A 148 -1.10 -19.04 -24.88
C GLU A 148 -1.03 -18.33 -23.53
N LYS A 149 -2.03 -18.59 -22.69
CA LYS A 149 -2.11 -18.09 -21.32
C LYS A 149 -2.07 -19.27 -20.34
N ARG A 150 -1.19 -19.19 -19.35
CA ARG A 150 -1.19 -20.08 -18.18
C ARG A 150 -1.74 -19.31 -17.01
N ILE A 151 -2.59 -19.95 -16.23
CA ILE A 151 -3.33 -19.32 -15.15
C ILE A 151 -2.97 -20.00 -13.83
N HIS A 152 -2.68 -19.21 -12.82
CA HIS A 152 -2.48 -19.66 -11.45
C HIS A 152 -3.34 -18.84 -10.49
N VAL A 153 -4.15 -19.53 -9.71
CA VAL A 153 -5.07 -18.88 -8.76
C VAL A 153 -4.38 -18.74 -7.42
N LEU A 154 -4.28 -17.51 -6.94
CA LEU A 154 -3.79 -17.15 -5.62
C LEU A 154 -5.00 -17.00 -4.71
N ASN A 155 -5.24 -18.02 -3.88
CA ASN A 155 -6.34 -17.99 -2.92
C ASN A 155 -6.02 -17.05 -1.76
N GLY A 156 -7.01 -16.25 -1.36
CA GLY A 156 -6.98 -15.50 -0.11
C GLY A 156 -6.96 -16.45 1.08
N SER A 157 -6.11 -16.19 2.08
CA SER A 157 -6.10 -16.94 3.35
C SER A 157 -7.20 -16.48 4.31
N THR A 158 -7.88 -15.37 4.01
CA THR A 158 -8.95 -14.75 4.80
C THR A 158 -10.05 -14.26 3.89
N LYS A 159 -11.23 -13.95 4.46
CA LYS A 159 -12.37 -13.39 3.72
C LYS A 159 -12.07 -12.00 3.14
N GLU A 160 -11.14 -11.25 3.75
CA GLU A 160 -10.77 -9.89 3.29
C GLU A 160 -9.72 -9.88 2.18
N CYS A 161 -8.88 -10.92 2.06
CA CYS A 161 -7.94 -11.03 0.95
C CYS A 161 -8.67 -11.50 -0.31
N PRO A 162 -8.79 -10.66 -1.36
CA PRO A 162 -9.43 -11.07 -2.60
C PRO A 162 -8.64 -12.21 -3.22
N GLN A 163 -9.35 -13.16 -3.82
CA GLN A 163 -8.72 -14.12 -4.72
C GLN A 163 -8.10 -13.35 -5.89
N MET A 164 -6.85 -13.66 -6.18
CA MET A 164 -6.14 -13.10 -7.33
C MET A 164 -5.81 -14.19 -8.33
N ILE A 165 -5.62 -13.78 -9.56
CA ILE A 165 -5.30 -14.67 -10.67
C ILE A 165 -4.01 -14.14 -11.31
N LEU A 166 -2.95 -14.93 -11.19
CA LEU A 166 -1.70 -14.69 -11.88
C LEU A 166 -1.79 -15.34 -13.26
N ILE A 167 -1.56 -14.56 -14.30
CA ILE A 167 -1.61 -14.99 -15.70
C ILE A 167 -0.23 -14.80 -16.31
N LEU A 168 0.32 -15.89 -16.83
CA LEU A 168 1.54 -15.89 -17.62
C LEU A 168 1.17 -16.00 -19.09
N SER A 169 1.78 -15.16 -19.92
CA SER A 169 1.71 -15.28 -21.37
C SER A 169 3.04 -14.96 -22.03
N LEU A 170 3.27 -15.52 -23.21
CA LEU A 170 4.38 -15.14 -24.07
C LEU A 170 3.90 -14.20 -25.16
N ALA A 171 4.64 -13.10 -25.34
CA ALA A 171 4.43 -12.18 -26.45
C ALA A 171 5.76 -11.58 -26.90
N GLU A 172 5.81 -11.16 -28.16
CA GLU A 172 6.98 -10.48 -28.69
C GLU A 172 6.98 -9.02 -28.25
N SER A 173 8.15 -8.52 -27.84
CA SER A 173 8.37 -7.12 -27.51
C SER A 173 9.76 -6.73 -28.01
N ASN A 174 9.84 -5.70 -28.85
CA ASN A 174 11.11 -5.23 -29.43
C ASN A 174 11.91 -6.32 -30.18
N GLY A 175 11.24 -7.23 -30.89
CA GLY A 175 11.90 -8.30 -31.64
C GLY A 175 12.37 -9.49 -30.79
N GLN A 176 12.01 -9.53 -29.50
CA GLN A 176 12.36 -10.61 -28.59
C GLN A 176 11.11 -11.24 -27.97
N GLU A 177 11.14 -12.56 -27.77
CA GLU A 177 10.09 -13.27 -27.05
C GLU A 177 10.20 -12.98 -25.56
N CYS A 178 9.15 -12.40 -24.99
CA CYS A 178 9.09 -11.99 -23.60
C CYS A 178 7.99 -12.71 -22.84
N VAL A 179 8.27 -13.00 -21.58
CA VAL A 179 7.33 -13.52 -20.58
C VAL A 179 6.63 -12.35 -19.92
N PHE A 180 5.31 -12.33 -20.01
CA PHE A 180 4.47 -11.33 -19.36
C PHE A 180 3.77 -11.97 -18.19
N LEU A 181 3.83 -11.29 -17.04
CA LEU A 181 3.01 -11.63 -15.90
C LEU A 181 1.97 -10.54 -15.68
N HIS A 182 0.72 -10.97 -15.66
CA HIS A 182 -0.44 -10.16 -15.35
C HIS A 182 -1.07 -10.66 -14.06
N LEU A 183 -1.59 -9.75 -13.26
CA LEU A 183 -2.34 -10.07 -12.08
C LEU A 183 -3.73 -9.47 -12.21
N GLU A 184 -4.72 -10.33 -12.01
CA GLU A 184 -6.13 -9.96 -12.02
C GLU A 184 -6.74 -10.15 -10.63
N ALA A 185 -7.59 -9.21 -10.23
CA ALA A 185 -8.33 -9.24 -8.97
C ALA A 185 -9.84 -9.08 -9.26
N PRO A 186 -10.50 -10.11 -9.80
CA PRO A 186 -11.84 -9.98 -10.37
C PRO A 186 -12.90 -9.60 -9.33
N HIS A 187 -12.74 -10.08 -8.10
CA HIS A 187 -13.67 -9.86 -6.99
C HIS A 187 -13.25 -8.73 -6.06
N LEU A 188 -12.30 -7.89 -6.49
CA LEU A 188 -11.85 -6.76 -5.70
C LEU A 188 -12.99 -5.75 -5.48
N LYS A 189 -13.26 -5.45 -4.21
CA LYS A 189 -14.28 -4.48 -3.77
C LYS A 189 -13.68 -3.14 -3.35
N ASN A 190 -12.45 -3.15 -2.86
CA ASN A 190 -11.76 -1.96 -2.34
C ASN A 190 -10.47 -1.66 -3.11
N VAL A 191 -9.83 -0.53 -2.83
CA VAL A 191 -8.51 -0.21 -3.38
C VAL A 191 -7.47 -1.09 -2.71
N PHE A 192 -6.53 -1.63 -3.48
CA PHE A 192 -5.55 -2.59 -2.99
C PHE A 192 -4.19 -2.31 -3.61
N THR A 193 -3.12 -2.39 -2.82
CA THR A 193 -1.74 -2.32 -3.32
C THR A 193 -1.07 -3.69 -3.19
N VAL A 194 -0.52 -4.19 -4.29
CA VAL A 194 0.36 -5.36 -4.31
C VAL A 194 1.78 -4.87 -4.43
N GLU A 195 2.62 -5.24 -3.48
CA GLU A 195 4.07 -5.21 -3.65
C GLU A 195 4.50 -6.65 -3.89
N ALA A 196 5.16 -6.94 -5.00
CA ALA A 196 5.56 -8.29 -5.35
C ALA A 196 7.05 -8.35 -5.64
N GLU A 197 7.75 -9.27 -4.99
CA GLU A 197 8.98 -9.79 -5.59
C GLU A 197 8.60 -10.95 -6.49
N ILE A 198 9.13 -10.96 -7.71
CA ILE A 198 8.87 -11.98 -8.71
C ILE A 198 10.20 -12.51 -9.16
N SER A 199 10.41 -13.79 -8.88
CA SER A 199 11.66 -14.48 -9.20
C SER A 199 11.40 -15.63 -10.17
N LEU A 200 12.25 -15.74 -11.18
CA LEU A 200 12.35 -16.90 -12.04
C LEU A 200 13.36 -17.87 -11.45
N LEU A 201 12.94 -19.12 -11.27
CA LEU A 201 13.75 -20.18 -10.72
C LEU A 201 14.13 -21.20 -11.81
N ASP A 202 15.35 -21.71 -11.74
CA ASP A 202 15.81 -22.84 -12.55
C ASP A 202 15.30 -24.19 -11.99
N ALA A 203 15.78 -25.31 -12.56
CA ALA A 203 15.37 -26.65 -12.16
C ALA A 203 15.81 -27.01 -10.74
N GLU A 204 16.92 -26.42 -10.29
CA GLU A 204 17.53 -26.60 -8.98
C GLU A 204 16.88 -25.68 -7.92
N GLY A 205 15.97 -24.79 -8.33
CA GLY A 205 15.28 -23.84 -7.46
C GLY A 205 16.10 -22.57 -7.17
N MET A 206 17.20 -22.36 -7.89
CA MET A 206 18.03 -21.17 -7.76
C MET A 206 17.41 -20.00 -8.52
N VAL A 207 17.53 -18.81 -7.95
CA VAL A 207 17.02 -17.58 -8.56
C VAL A 207 17.88 -17.20 -9.76
N PHE A 208 17.32 -17.32 -10.95
CA PHE A 208 17.95 -16.89 -12.19
C PHE A 208 17.77 -15.37 -12.41
N LEU A 209 16.56 -14.86 -12.11
CA LEU A 209 16.22 -13.46 -12.25
C LEU A 209 15.20 -13.09 -11.18
N SER A 210 15.34 -11.91 -10.56
CA SER A 210 14.35 -11.39 -9.61
C SER A 210 14.04 -9.93 -9.89
N LYS A 211 12.79 -9.54 -9.70
CA LYS A 211 12.33 -8.17 -9.87
C LYS A 211 11.30 -7.82 -8.80
N GLN A 212 11.45 -6.63 -8.22
CA GLN A 212 10.42 -6.05 -7.37
C GLN A 212 9.47 -5.19 -8.21
N GLU A 213 8.18 -5.36 -7.97
CA GLU A 213 7.09 -4.65 -8.61
C GLU A 213 6.12 -4.10 -7.57
N ARG A 214 5.54 -2.94 -7.84
CA ARG A 214 4.46 -2.37 -7.04
C ARG A 214 3.33 -1.99 -7.96
N THR A 215 2.12 -2.43 -7.65
CA THR A 215 0.94 -2.08 -8.42
C THR A 215 -0.25 -1.77 -7.53
N HIS A 216 -1.09 -0.86 -8.02
CA HIS A 216 -2.30 -0.42 -7.34
C HIS A 216 -3.51 -0.91 -8.14
N PHE A 217 -4.37 -1.68 -7.49
CA PHE A 217 -5.66 -2.09 -8.01
C PHE A 217 -6.73 -1.12 -7.51
N HIS A 218 -7.54 -0.66 -8.44
CA HIS A 218 -8.75 0.08 -8.16
C HIS A 218 -9.94 -0.80 -8.54
N PRO A 219 -11.10 -0.70 -7.89
CA PRO A 219 -12.29 -1.46 -8.29
C PRO A 219 -12.69 -1.29 -9.77
N SER A 220 -12.34 -0.15 -10.39
CA SER A 220 -12.55 0.11 -11.83
C SER A 220 -11.43 -0.42 -12.74
N LYS A 221 -10.27 -0.81 -12.19
CA LYS A 221 -9.13 -1.36 -12.94
C LYS A 221 -8.59 -2.58 -12.20
N LYS A 222 -9.14 -3.74 -12.57
CA LYS A 222 -8.91 -5.03 -11.89
C LYS A 222 -7.79 -5.87 -12.50
N ILE A 223 -7.09 -5.35 -13.50
CA ILE A 223 -6.01 -6.05 -14.21
C ILE A 223 -4.79 -5.13 -14.24
N CYS A 224 -3.66 -5.67 -13.81
CA CYS A 224 -2.37 -4.98 -13.83
C CYS A 224 -1.29 -5.88 -14.43
N LYS A 225 -0.41 -5.28 -15.23
CA LYS A 225 0.83 -5.93 -15.67
C LYS A 225 1.85 -5.81 -14.55
N LEU A 226 2.37 -6.96 -14.11
CA LEU A 226 3.39 -7.03 -13.06
C LEU A 226 4.78 -6.93 -13.67
N SER A 227 5.21 -7.90 -14.49
CA SER A 227 6.59 -7.93 -15.00
C SER A 227 6.69 -8.39 -16.45
N ILE A 228 7.86 -8.12 -17.02
CA ILE A 228 8.32 -8.59 -18.32
C ILE A 228 9.70 -9.19 -18.10
N PHE A 229 9.93 -10.38 -18.65
CA PHE A 229 11.24 -11.03 -18.68
C PHE A 229 11.56 -11.47 -20.11
N GLU A 230 12.80 -11.30 -20.56
CA GLU A 230 13.24 -11.85 -21.84
C GLU A 230 13.38 -13.37 -21.72
N LYS A 231 12.82 -14.11 -22.68
CA LYS A 231 12.94 -15.57 -22.71
C LYS A 231 14.26 -15.94 -23.38
N ASN A 232 15.33 -16.07 -22.60
CA ASN A 232 16.62 -16.52 -23.13
C ASN A 232 16.59 -18.04 -23.40
N GLY A 233 16.87 -18.42 -24.64
CA GLY A 233 16.69 -19.79 -25.18
C GLY A 233 17.65 -20.88 -24.64
N GLY A 234 18.20 -20.75 -23.43
CA GLY A 234 19.23 -21.66 -22.92
C GLY A 234 19.04 -22.20 -21.49
N GLY A 235 18.05 -21.73 -20.73
CA GLY A 235 17.85 -22.16 -19.34
C GLY A 235 16.39 -22.53 -19.10
N GLY A 236 16.14 -23.76 -18.66
CA GLY A 236 14.81 -24.21 -18.25
C GLY A 236 14.31 -23.39 -17.07
N CYS A 237 13.52 -22.35 -17.33
CA CYS A 237 12.71 -21.73 -16.29
C CYS A 237 11.59 -22.69 -15.93
N HIS A 238 11.58 -23.18 -14.70
CA HIS A 238 10.62 -24.20 -14.25
C HIS A 238 9.64 -23.70 -13.21
N ALA A 239 9.92 -22.58 -12.54
CA ALA A 239 8.99 -21.98 -11.60
C ALA A 239 9.10 -20.45 -11.55
N ILE A 240 7.97 -19.83 -11.23
CA ILE A 240 7.88 -18.42 -10.86
C ILE A 240 7.56 -18.40 -9.37
N ASN A 241 8.43 -17.76 -8.60
CA ASN A 241 8.14 -17.43 -7.22
C ASN A 241 7.56 -16.03 -7.19
N CYS A 242 6.32 -15.91 -6.71
CA CYS A 242 5.72 -14.61 -6.43
C CYS A 242 5.61 -14.46 -4.93
N TYR A 243 6.15 -13.36 -4.45
CA TYR A 243 6.00 -12.89 -3.09
C TYR A 243 4.96 -11.77 -3.09
N PRO A 244 3.64 -12.04 -3.11
CA PRO A 244 2.68 -10.99 -2.84
C PRO A 244 2.90 -10.50 -1.40
N MET A 245 3.68 -9.43 -1.29
CA MET A 245 3.76 -8.59 -0.13
C MET A 245 2.52 -7.71 -0.17
N MET A 246 1.60 -8.08 0.71
CA MET A 246 0.61 -7.22 1.33
C MET A 246 -0.66 -6.98 0.55
N CYS A 247 -1.71 -6.91 1.36
CA CYS A 247 -3.06 -6.59 0.98
C CYS A 247 -3.49 -5.35 1.73
N TYR A 248 -4.22 -4.47 1.06
CA TYR A 248 -4.85 -3.33 1.71
C TYR A 248 -6.33 -3.35 1.34
N SER A 249 -7.19 -3.16 2.34
CA SER A 249 -8.65 -3.03 2.22
C SER A 249 -9.08 -1.59 2.39
#